data_AF-A0A534XWB4-F1
#
_entry.id   AF-A0A534XWB4-F1
#
_cell.length_a   1.000
_cell.length_b   1.000
_cell.length_c   1.000
_cell.angle_alpha   90.00
_cell.angle_beta   90.00
_cell.angle_gamma   90.00
#
_symmetry.space_group_name_H-M   'P 1'
#
loop_
_entity.id
_entity.type
_entity.pdbx_description
1 polymer ?
#
loop_
_entity_poly.entity_id
_entity_poly.type
_entity_poly.pdbx_seq_one_letter_code
_entity_poly.pdbx_strand_id
1 'polypeptide(L)'
;MRTAASLALLVLVACAGARPAPEELPDKPAGAPVALAPTPSGSVSPGGKSNFNAKVWVSWQDGAADCEASARAMRDNSAEEAWQALKACVELGRFNRGPFVQLNLLTNYWEDELRTRPDAPRIVARVIANRGGDVDGDISKVQMIRMPVFTLKAALSQPDIYKGRYVIIRGKLTDVKVDAKSATAMLDEVSMKAADLTRTGQDMGIIESRYNRLRFYDEHHFAENVMNPTGRKVLGRLPEADPFLEPDKEFVFVGRFDGAKASNEDQKVALLNVFGYYRPAALVVQ
;
A
#
# COMPACT_ATOMS: atom_id res chain seq x y z
N MET A 1 -87.60 14.71 8.38
CA MET A 1 -88.14 13.52 9.07
C MET A 1 -87.16 12.37 8.92
N ARG A 2 -86.95 11.64 10.03
CA ARG A 2 -86.19 10.39 10.21
C ARG A 2 -84.68 10.49 10.51
N THR A 3 -84.43 10.00 11.72
CA THR A 3 -83.25 9.77 12.55
C THR A 3 -82.35 8.62 12.08
N ALA A 4 -81.06 8.71 12.42
CA ALA A 4 -80.17 7.67 13.00
C ALA A 4 -78.71 7.99 12.60
N ALA A 5 -77.86 8.51 13.48
CA ALA A 5 -77.08 7.79 14.50
C ALA A 5 -76.08 6.77 13.90
N SER A 6 -74.78 7.11 13.97
CA SER A 6 -73.68 6.16 14.10
C SER A 6 -72.45 6.86 14.65
N LEU A 7 -72.19 6.60 15.93
CA LEU A 7 -70.95 6.91 16.65
C LEU A 7 -69.79 6.08 16.07
N ALA A 8 -68.61 6.70 15.93
CA ALA A 8 -67.36 5.97 15.83
C ALA A 8 -66.45 6.35 17.01
N LEU A 9 -65.92 5.30 17.62
CA LEU A 9 -65.35 5.19 18.97
C LEU A 9 -63.89 5.66 18.99
N LEU A 10 -63.54 6.54 19.93
CA LEU A 10 -62.16 6.89 20.31
C LEU A 10 -61.58 5.77 21.19
N VAL A 11 -60.46 5.17 20.78
CA VAL A 11 -59.65 4.29 21.63
C VAL A 11 -58.45 5.09 22.13
N LEU A 12 -58.53 5.58 23.37
CA LEU A 12 -57.39 6.06 24.16
C LEU A 12 -56.90 4.89 25.03
N VAL A 13 -55.72 4.36 24.72
CA VAL A 13 -55.02 3.41 25.59
C VAL A 13 -54.36 4.21 26.71
N ALA A 14 -54.90 4.08 27.92
CA ALA A 14 -54.29 4.55 29.15
C ALA A 14 -53.34 3.46 29.68
N CYS A 15 -52.03 3.69 29.61
CA CYS A 15 -51.06 2.93 30.40
C CYS A 15 -50.81 3.68 31.71
N ALA A 16 -51.35 3.14 32.80
CA ALA A 16 -51.00 3.51 34.16
C ALA A 16 -49.56 3.06 34.46
N GLY A 17 -48.60 3.98 34.41
CA GLY A 17 -47.26 3.79 34.96
C GLY A 17 -47.21 4.30 36.38
N ALA A 18 -47.01 3.41 37.36
CA ALA A 18 -46.77 3.75 38.74
C ALA A 18 -45.54 4.66 38.87
N ARG A 19 -45.67 5.78 39.59
CA ARG A 19 -44.53 6.63 39.95
C ARG A 19 -43.67 5.90 40.99
N PRO A 20 -42.35 5.76 40.79
CA PRO A 20 -41.47 5.34 41.87
C PRO A 20 -41.42 6.43 42.94
N ALA A 21 -41.32 6.00 44.20
CA ALA A 21 -41.18 6.87 45.37
C ALA A 21 -39.88 7.71 45.30
N PRO A 22 -39.81 8.86 45.98
CA PRO A 22 -38.59 9.66 46.04
C PRO A 22 -37.53 8.89 46.84
N GLU A 23 -36.42 8.56 46.20
CA GLU A 23 -35.25 7.99 46.83
C GLU A 23 -34.52 9.09 47.63
N GLU A 24 -34.30 8.85 48.92
CA GLU A 24 -33.55 9.75 49.81
C GLU A 24 -32.10 9.87 49.31
N LEU A 25 -31.70 11.09 48.97
CA LEU A 25 -30.33 11.44 48.60
C LEU A 25 -29.40 11.24 49.81
N PRO A 26 -28.26 10.53 49.67
CA PRO A 26 -27.27 10.46 50.74
C PRO A 26 -26.58 11.82 50.96
N ASP A 27 -26.58 12.27 52.22
CA ASP A 27 -26.05 13.55 52.74
C ASP A 27 -24.51 13.68 52.73
N LYS A 28 -23.82 13.13 51.73
CA LYS A 28 -22.36 13.20 51.64
C LYS A 28 -21.92 13.68 50.27
N PRO A 29 -21.12 14.76 50.17
CA PRO A 29 -20.64 15.22 48.88
C PRO A 29 -19.83 14.09 48.23
N ALA A 30 -20.27 13.68 47.04
CA ALA A 30 -19.54 12.76 46.19
C ALA A 30 -18.10 13.29 46.01
N GLY A 31 -17.13 12.41 46.21
CA GLY A 31 -15.72 12.73 45.97
C GLY A 31 -15.54 13.32 44.57
N ALA A 32 -14.57 14.23 44.45
CA ALA A 32 -14.22 14.93 43.22
C ALA A 32 -14.25 14.02 41.98
N PRO A 33 -14.63 14.54 40.80
CA PRO A 33 -14.71 13.74 39.58
C PRO A 33 -13.35 13.07 39.34
N VAL A 34 -13.32 11.75 39.44
CA VAL A 34 -12.16 10.95 39.03
C VAL A 34 -12.09 11.12 37.52
N ALA A 35 -11.11 11.89 37.05
CA ALA A 35 -10.75 11.92 35.65
C ALA A 35 -10.50 10.47 35.21
N LEU A 36 -11.26 10.00 34.21
CA LEU A 36 -10.98 8.75 33.55
C LEU A 36 -9.55 8.84 33.02
N ALA A 37 -8.64 8.06 33.62
CA ALA A 37 -7.29 7.95 33.12
C ALA A 37 -7.37 7.50 31.65
N PRO A 38 -6.56 8.07 30.74
CA PRO A 38 -6.46 7.55 29.39
C PRO A 38 -6.12 6.07 29.48
N THR A 39 -6.96 5.22 28.90
CA THR A 39 -6.68 3.79 28.77
C THR A 39 -5.32 3.67 28.08
N PRO A 40 -4.29 3.07 28.71
CA PRO A 40 -3.04 2.83 28.02
C PRO A 40 -3.33 1.73 26.99
N SER A 41 -3.52 2.12 25.74
CA SER A 41 -3.33 1.19 24.63
C SER A 41 -1.86 0.76 24.66
N GLY A 42 -1.61 -0.44 25.19
CA GLY A 42 -0.31 -1.11 25.14
C GLY A 42 0.77 -0.49 26.02
N SER A 43 0.84 -0.90 27.29
CA SER A 43 2.01 -0.66 28.13
C SER A 43 3.23 -1.41 27.58
N VAL A 44 4.20 -0.68 27.04
CA VAL A 44 5.55 -1.21 26.77
C VAL A 44 6.31 -1.24 28.10
N SER A 45 6.52 -2.44 28.66
CA SER A 45 7.50 -2.62 29.73
C SER A 45 8.92 -2.47 29.15
N PRO A 46 9.85 -1.77 29.83
CA PRO A 46 11.24 -1.73 29.41
C PRO A 46 11.82 -3.16 29.42
N GLY A 47 12.06 -3.72 28.23
CA GLY A 47 12.55 -5.10 28.05
C GLY A 47 11.49 -6.17 27.75
N GLY A 48 10.21 -5.81 27.63
CA GLY A 48 9.14 -6.73 27.23
C GLY A 48 8.98 -6.80 25.71
N LYS A 49 8.90 -8.01 25.14
CA LYS A 49 8.50 -8.19 23.73
C LYS A 49 7.10 -7.59 23.57
N SER A 50 6.96 -6.66 22.62
CA SER A 50 5.65 -6.13 22.23
C SER A 50 4.71 -7.28 21.85
N ASN A 51 3.48 -7.25 22.37
CA ASN A 51 2.41 -8.16 21.99
C ASN A 51 1.63 -7.67 20.76
N PHE A 52 2.13 -6.64 20.07
CA PHE A 52 1.47 -6.08 18.90
C PHE A 52 1.37 -7.11 17.78
N ASN A 53 0.14 -7.34 17.31
CA ASN A 53 -0.14 -8.22 16.18
C ASN A 53 -0.65 -7.40 14.99
N ALA A 54 0.25 -7.06 14.08
CA ALA A 54 -0.04 -6.22 12.91
C ALA A 54 -1.14 -6.81 12.00
N LYS A 55 -1.26 -8.14 11.92
CA LYS A 55 -2.27 -8.81 11.10
C LYS A 55 -3.67 -8.68 11.67
N VAL A 56 -3.81 -8.69 12.99
CA VAL A 56 -5.10 -8.42 13.65
C VAL A 56 -5.42 -6.94 13.57
N TRP A 57 -4.43 -6.10 13.84
CA TRP A 57 -4.59 -4.65 13.83
C TRP A 57 -5.05 -4.11 12.47
N VAL A 58 -4.48 -4.60 11.35
CA VAL A 58 -4.88 -4.15 10.00
C VAL A 58 -6.33 -4.51 9.66
N SER A 59 -6.90 -5.54 10.29
CA SER A 59 -8.30 -5.94 10.06
C SER A 59 -9.32 -4.91 10.56
N TRP A 60 -8.89 -3.97 11.39
CA TRP A 60 -9.73 -2.88 11.91
C TRP A 60 -9.66 -1.61 11.05
N GLN A 61 -8.94 -1.66 9.93
CA GLN A 61 -8.70 -0.51 9.05
C GLN A 61 -9.59 -0.60 7.81
N ASP A 62 -10.32 0.49 7.51
CA ASP A 62 -11.27 0.51 6.39
C ASP A 62 -10.59 0.75 5.03
N GLY A 63 -9.53 1.57 5.03
CA GLY A 63 -8.86 2.05 3.83
C GLY A 63 -7.34 2.07 3.96
N ALA A 64 -6.66 2.00 2.81
CA ALA A 64 -5.20 2.01 2.75
C ALA A 64 -4.58 3.30 3.33
N ALA A 65 -5.20 4.45 3.05
CA ALA A 65 -4.77 5.74 3.57
C ALA A 65 -4.98 5.83 5.10
N ASP A 66 -6.13 5.37 5.58
CA ASP A 66 -6.48 5.39 7.00
C ASP A 66 -5.58 4.44 7.80
N CYS A 67 -5.24 3.29 7.20
CA CYS A 67 -4.29 2.35 7.74
C CYS A 67 -2.89 2.97 7.91
N GLU A 68 -2.37 3.66 6.89
CA GLU A 68 -1.08 4.36 6.99
C GLU A 68 -1.13 5.48 8.02
N ALA A 69 -2.19 6.28 8.03
CA ALA A 69 -2.35 7.37 9.00
C ALA A 69 -2.37 6.84 10.44
N SER A 70 -3.06 5.72 10.67
CA SER A 70 -3.11 5.05 11.97
C SER A 70 -1.75 4.44 12.35
N ALA A 71 -1.05 3.81 11.40
CA ALA A 71 0.30 3.29 11.63
C ALA A 71 1.29 4.42 11.97
N ARG A 72 1.15 5.57 11.30
CA ARG A 72 1.96 6.76 11.56
C ARG A 72 1.68 7.36 12.93
N ALA A 73 0.42 7.38 13.37
CA ALA A 73 0.06 7.82 14.72
C ALA A 73 0.67 6.92 15.83
N MET A 74 0.98 5.66 15.53
CA MET A 74 1.66 4.77 16.48
C MET A 74 3.16 5.07 16.65
N ARG A 75 3.75 5.86 15.73
CA ARG A 75 5.21 6.09 15.69
C ARG A 75 5.74 6.75 16.95
N ASP A 76 4.96 7.65 17.55
CA ASP A 76 5.31 8.37 18.78
C ASP A 76 5.43 7.43 19.99
N ASN A 77 4.68 6.32 19.98
CA ASN A 77 4.72 5.32 21.04
C ASN A 77 5.76 4.23 20.76
N SER A 78 5.83 3.73 19.52
CA SER A 78 6.75 2.68 19.12
C SER A 78 6.99 2.71 17.60
N ALA A 79 8.19 3.14 17.20
CA ALA A 79 8.61 3.16 15.80
C ALA A 79 8.63 1.75 15.17
N GLU A 80 8.90 0.70 15.95
CA GLU A 80 8.90 -0.67 15.45
C GLU A 80 7.48 -1.17 15.17
N GLU A 81 6.54 -0.96 16.10
CA GLU A 81 5.15 -1.36 15.91
C GLU A 81 4.50 -0.58 14.75
N ALA A 82 4.79 0.72 14.66
CA ALA A 82 4.37 1.58 13.56
C ALA A 82 4.86 1.03 12.21
N TRP A 83 6.11 0.59 12.11
CA TRP A 83 6.64 -0.04 10.90
C TRP A 83 5.97 -1.38 10.57
N GLN A 84 5.75 -2.24 11.57
CA GLN A 84 5.06 -3.51 11.36
C GLN A 84 3.60 -3.29 10.94
N ALA A 85 2.93 -2.28 11.49
CA ALA A 85 1.60 -1.85 11.09
C ALA A 85 1.57 -1.40 9.63
N LEU A 86 2.51 -0.54 9.22
CA LEU A 86 2.64 -0.09 7.83
C LEU A 86 2.85 -1.27 6.86
N LYS A 87 3.73 -2.20 7.21
CA LYS A 87 3.94 -3.43 6.42
C LYS A 87 2.65 -4.21 6.23
N ALA A 88 1.88 -4.39 7.30
CA ALA A 88 0.59 -5.06 7.23
C ALA A 88 -0.38 -4.28 6.31
N CYS A 89 -0.41 -2.95 6.35
CA CYS A 89 -1.21 -2.13 5.44
C CYS A 89 -0.87 -2.40 3.96
N VAL A 90 0.41 -2.56 3.62
CA VAL A 90 0.88 -2.75 2.24
C VAL A 90 0.75 -4.19 1.76
N GLU A 91 1.06 -5.16 2.62
CA GLU A 91 1.12 -6.58 2.26
C GLU A 91 -0.26 -7.26 2.30
N LEU A 92 -1.01 -7.03 3.38
CA LEU A 92 -2.28 -7.70 3.68
C LEU A 92 -3.50 -6.89 3.22
N GLY A 93 -3.35 -5.57 3.09
CA GLY A 93 -4.42 -4.58 2.91
C GLY A 93 -5.34 -4.82 1.71
N ARG A 94 -6.25 -5.79 1.85
CA ARG A 94 -7.41 -6.00 0.97
C ARG A 94 -8.52 -5.05 1.40
N PHE A 95 -8.27 -3.76 1.27
CA PHE A 95 -9.25 -2.74 1.61
C PHE A 95 -10.36 -2.69 0.57
N ASN A 96 -11.52 -2.20 0.98
CA ASN A 96 -12.67 -2.05 0.09
C ASN A 96 -12.38 -1.15 -1.13
N ARG A 97 -11.45 -0.20 -0.98
CA ARG A 97 -11.02 0.74 -2.03
C ARG A 97 -9.78 0.29 -2.81
N GLY A 98 -9.38 -0.97 -2.67
CA GLY A 98 -8.20 -1.52 -3.31
C GLY A 98 -6.92 -1.43 -2.47
N PRO A 99 -5.79 -1.94 -3.00
CA PRO A 99 -4.55 -2.06 -2.25
C PRO A 99 -3.87 -0.70 -2.03
N PHE A 100 -2.85 -0.70 -1.17
CA PHE A 100 -2.03 0.50 -0.95
C PHE A 100 -1.20 0.84 -2.20
N VAL A 101 -1.44 2.04 -2.77
CA VAL A 101 -0.81 2.55 -4.01
C VAL A 101 -0.09 3.90 -3.84
N GLN A 102 -0.10 4.47 -2.63
CA GLN A 102 0.33 5.86 -2.40
C GLN A 102 1.82 5.95 -2.08
N LEU A 103 2.66 5.91 -3.11
CA LEU A 103 4.13 6.00 -2.93
C LEU A 103 4.55 7.32 -2.26
N ASN A 104 3.86 8.43 -2.56
CA ASN A 104 4.16 9.72 -1.97
C ASN A 104 3.96 9.75 -0.45
N LEU A 105 2.99 9.00 0.10
CA LEU A 105 2.82 8.89 1.55
C LEU A 105 4.03 8.20 2.19
N LEU A 106 4.53 7.13 1.56
CA LEU A 106 5.73 6.43 2.02
C LEU A 106 6.95 7.36 2.01
N THR A 107 7.17 8.05 0.88
CA THR A 107 8.34 8.90 0.73
C THR A 107 8.28 10.18 1.54
N ASN A 108 7.12 10.63 2.03
CA ASN A 108 7.03 11.86 2.81
C ASN A 108 7.11 11.61 4.33
N TYR A 109 6.58 10.48 4.81
CA TYR A 109 6.44 10.24 6.24
C TYR A 109 7.39 9.17 6.80
N TRP A 110 7.91 8.28 5.93
CA TRP A 110 8.69 7.11 6.33
C TRP A 110 10.10 7.13 5.73
N GLU A 111 10.65 8.31 5.44
CA GLU A 111 11.94 8.47 4.78
C GLU A 111 13.08 7.75 5.49
N ASP A 112 13.20 7.94 6.80
CA ASP A 112 14.30 7.39 7.58
C ASP A 112 14.24 5.86 7.63
N GLU A 113 13.03 5.30 7.79
CA GLU A 113 12.79 3.87 7.76
C GLU A 113 13.09 3.29 6.38
N LEU A 114 12.68 3.97 5.30
CA LEU A 114 12.96 3.54 3.92
C LEU A 114 14.46 3.52 3.61
N ARG A 115 15.25 4.44 4.18
CA ARG A 115 16.70 4.50 4.01
C ARG A 115 17.44 3.42 4.78
N THR A 116 16.99 3.14 6.00
CA THR A 116 17.77 2.37 6.99
C THR A 116 17.35 0.91 7.08
N ARG A 117 16.07 0.59 6.85
CA ARG A 117 15.56 -0.76 7.09
C ARG A 117 15.82 -1.70 5.90
N PRO A 118 16.28 -2.94 6.16
CA PRO A 118 16.62 -3.89 5.10
C PRO A 118 15.39 -4.49 4.39
N ASP A 119 14.20 -4.43 5.00
CA ASP A 119 12.94 -4.91 4.43
C ASP A 119 12.19 -3.83 3.62
N ALA A 120 12.59 -2.56 3.72
CA ALA A 120 11.98 -1.46 2.98
C ALA A 120 11.91 -1.66 1.44
N PRO A 121 12.92 -2.21 0.76
CA PRO A 121 12.83 -2.48 -0.69
C PRO A 121 11.67 -3.39 -1.07
N ARG A 122 11.26 -4.32 -0.19
CA ARG A 122 10.10 -5.21 -0.43
C ARG A 122 8.79 -4.41 -0.42
N ILE A 123 8.64 -3.51 0.55
CA ILE A 123 7.46 -2.65 0.68
C ILE A 123 7.33 -1.77 -0.56
N VAL A 124 8.43 -1.12 -0.98
CA VAL A 124 8.44 -0.27 -2.18
C VAL A 124 8.11 -1.08 -3.43
N ALA A 125 8.74 -2.26 -3.61
CA ALA A 125 8.44 -3.13 -4.75
C ALA A 125 6.96 -3.57 -4.78
N ARG A 126 6.36 -3.86 -3.63
CA ARG A 126 4.94 -4.20 -3.51
C ARG A 126 4.05 -3.01 -3.89
N VAL A 127 4.36 -1.80 -3.44
CA VAL A 127 3.60 -0.60 -3.81
C VAL A 127 3.74 -0.29 -5.31
N ILE A 128 4.94 -0.40 -5.88
CA ILE A 128 5.16 -0.26 -7.33
C ILE A 128 4.31 -1.27 -8.10
N ALA A 129 4.26 -2.54 -7.65
CA ALA A 129 3.40 -3.54 -8.26
C ALA A 129 1.91 -3.18 -8.15
N ASN A 130 1.45 -2.74 -6.98
CA ASN A 130 0.06 -2.30 -6.79
C ASN A 130 -0.31 -1.08 -7.68
N ARG A 131 0.66 -0.23 -8.01
CA ARG A 131 0.53 0.93 -8.91
C ARG A 131 0.58 0.56 -10.39
N GLY A 132 0.73 -0.72 -10.73
CA GLY A 132 0.76 -1.20 -12.10
C GLY A 132 2.16 -1.44 -12.66
N GLY A 133 3.23 -1.28 -11.85
CA GLY A 133 4.57 -1.77 -12.18
C GLY A 133 5.47 -0.80 -12.96
N ASP A 134 5.27 0.53 -12.85
CA ASP A 134 6.17 1.53 -13.46
C ASP A 134 7.44 1.69 -12.62
N VAL A 135 8.40 0.80 -12.87
CA VAL A 135 9.66 0.75 -12.11
C VAL A 135 10.53 1.98 -12.35
N ASP A 136 10.66 2.44 -13.60
CA ASP A 136 11.55 3.57 -13.93
C ASP A 136 11.02 4.89 -13.34
N GLY A 137 9.70 5.13 -13.45
CA GLY A 137 9.07 6.32 -12.89
C GLY A 137 9.02 6.33 -11.37
N ASP A 138 8.68 5.20 -10.73
CA ASP A 138 8.55 5.16 -9.27
C ASP A 138 9.90 5.04 -8.55
N ILE A 139 10.94 4.39 -9.13
CA ILE A 139 12.28 4.38 -8.53
C ILE A 139 12.86 5.79 -8.42
N SER A 140 12.62 6.63 -9.44
CA SER A 140 13.09 8.02 -9.43
C SER A 140 12.58 8.78 -8.20
N LYS A 141 11.36 8.49 -7.75
CA LYS A 141 10.74 9.13 -6.57
C LYS A 141 11.40 8.69 -5.26
N VAL A 142 11.65 7.39 -5.08
CA VAL A 142 12.32 6.89 -3.86
C VAL A 142 13.81 7.26 -3.83
N GLN A 143 14.43 7.51 -4.98
CA GLN A 143 15.81 8.00 -5.04
C GLN A 143 15.94 9.46 -4.59
N MET A 144 14.88 10.29 -4.71
CA MET A 144 14.89 11.67 -4.19
C MET A 144 15.15 11.70 -2.68
N ILE A 145 14.59 10.71 -1.96
CA ILE A 145 14.84 10.52 -0.54
C ILE A 145 16.07 9.64 -0.27
N ARG A 146 16.99 9.47 -1.23
CA ARG A 146 18.24 8.70 -1.07
C ARG A 146 18.04 7.24 -0.62
N MET A 147 16.91 6.62 -0.94
CA MET A 147 16.73 5.18 -0.71
C MET A 147 17.68 4.38 -1.63
N PRO A 148 18.43 3.38 -1.13
CA PRO A 148 19.45 2.67 -1.91
C PRO A 148 18.87 1.56 -2.80
N VAL A 149 17.93 1.91 -3.67
CA VAL A 149 17.26 1.03 -4.65
C VAL A 149 17.48 1.55 -6.06
N PHE A 150 17.74 0.65 -7.02
CA PHE A 150 18.17 1.01 -8.36
C PHE A 150 17.43 0.23 -9.45
N THR A 151 17.43 0.78 -10.68
CA THR A 151 16.93 0.10 -11.88
C THR A 151 17.98 -0.86 -12.42
N LEU A 152 17.56 -1.85 -13.22
CA LEU A 152 18.48 -2.76 -13.89
C LEU A 152 19.43 -2.02 -14.85
N LYS A 153 18.91 -1.00 -15.54
CA LYS A 153 19.67 -0.16 -16.46
C LYS A 153 20.88 0.45 -15.78
N ALA A 154 20.71 1.02 -14.58
CA ALA A 154 21.80 1.60 -13.81
C ALA A 154 22.82 0.51 -13.39
N ALA A 155 22.32 -0.61 -12.86
CA ALA A 155 23.16 -1.72 -12.41
C ALA A 155 24.04 -2.30 -13.53
N LEU A 156 23.49 -2.51 -14.73
CA LEU A 156 24.23 -3.04 -15.88
C LEU A 156 25.23 -2.04 -16.48
N SER A 157 25.00 -0.74 -16.28
CA SER A 157 25.90 0.31 -16.76
C SER A 157 27.19 0.35 -15.96
N GLN A 158 27.12 0.11 -14.64
CA GLN A 158 28.28 0.10 -13.74
C GLN A 158 28.23 -1.09 -12.75
N PRO A 159 28.41 -2.34 -13.23
CA PRO A 159 28.15 -3.54 -12.41
C PRO A 159 28.93 -3.61 -11.10
N ASP A 160 30.17 -3.14 -11.08
CA ASP A 160 31.02 -3.21 -9.89
C ASP A 160 30.54 -2.29 -8.77
N ILE A 161 29.96 -1.13 -9.11
CA ILE A 161 29.43 -0.14 -8.16
C ILE A 161 28.08 -0.60 -7.57
N TYR A 162 27.28 -1.28 -8.39
CA TYR A 162 25.94 -1.72 -8.01
C TYR A 162 25.91 -3.14 -7.42
N LYS A 163 27.04 -3.85 -7.38
CA LYS A 163 27.13 -5.17 -6.75
C LYS A 163 26.72 -5.10 -5.27
N GLY A 164 25.83 -6.01 -4.88
CA GLY A 164 25.24 -6.09 -3.54
C GLY A 164 24.12 -5.07 -3.26
N ARG A 165 23.82 -4.16 -4.20
CA ARG A 165 22.74 -3.17 -4.05
C ARG A 165 21.38 -3.78 -4.41
N TYR A 166 20.33 -3.15 -3.89
CA TYR A 166 18.96 -3.56 -4.19
C TYR A 166 18.55 -3.05 -5.57
N VAL A 167 18.00 -3.97 -6.36
CA VAL A 167 17.45 -3.68 -7.68
C VAL A 167 16.01 -4.14 -7.72
N ILE A 168 15.13 -3.28 -8.22
CA ILE A 168 13.75 -3.63 -8.57
C ILE A 168 13.67 -3.65 -10.08
N ILE A 169 13.03 -4.69 -10.62
CA ILE A 169 12.79 -4.84 -12.06
C ILE A 169 11.34 -5.25 -12.28
N ARG A 170 10.80 -4.88 -13.43
CA ARG A 170 9.64 -5.55 -13.98
C ARG A 170 10.11 -6.48 -15.07
N GLY A 171 9.73 -7.75 -14.99
CA GLY A 171 10.20 -8.75 -15.93
C GLY A 171 9.10 -9.73 -16.30
N LYS A 172 9.13 -10.17 -17.56
CA LYS A 172 8.38 -11.32 -18.03
C LYS A 172 9.22 -12.58 -17.79
N LEU A 173 8.62 -13.58 -17.15
CA LEU A 173 9.27 -14.86 -16.87
C LEU A 173 9.32 -15.71 -18.14
N THR A 174 10.51 -16.09 -18.59
CA THR A 174 10.66 -16.89 -19.82
C THR A 174 10.89 -18.36 -19.52
N ASP A 175 11.67 -18.66 -18.48
CA ASP A 175 12.03 -20.04 -18.11
C ASP A 175 12.27 -20.13 -16.61
N VAL A 176 11.90 -21.26 -16.01
CA VAL A 176 12.16 -21.58 -14.60
C VAL A 176 12.79 -22.96 -14.53
N LYS A 177 14.03 -23.01 -14.05
CA LYS A 177 14.73 -24.25 -13.76
C LYS A 177 14.76 -24.47 -12.27
N VAL A 178 14.06 -25.51 -11.83
CA VAL A 178 14.05 -25.95 -10.44
C VAL A 178 15.13 -27.00 -10.26
N ASP A 179 16.09 -26.73 -9.38
CA ASP A 179 17.07 -27.70 -8.90
C ASP A 179 16.73 -28.09 -7.45
N ALA A 180 17.29 -29.19 -6.95
CA ALA A 180 16.97 -29.76 -5.64
C ALA A 180 17.17 -28.82 -4.44
N LYS A 181 17.96 -27.74 -4.61
CA LYS A 181 18.29 -26.76 -3.56
C LYS A 181 18.02 -25.30 -3.93
N SER A 182 17.63 -25.00 -5.17
CA SER A 182 17.39 -23.62 -5.61
C SER A 182 16.59 -23.60 -6.91
N ALA A 183 15.74 -22.59 -7.07
CA ALA A 183 15.12 -22.30 -8.35
C ALA A 183 15.84 -21.14 -9.04
N THR A 184 16.03 -21.25 -10.35
CA THR A 184 16.58 -20.17 -11.18
C THR A 184 15.55 -19.77 -12.23
N ALA A 185 15.32 -18.48 -12.37
CA ALA A 185 14.36 -17.89 -13.27
C ALA A 185 15.07 -17.01 -14.29
N MET A 186 14.81 -17.24 -15.58
CA MET A 186 15.21 -16.32 -16.64
C MET A 186 14.10 -15.31 -16.87
N LEU A 187 14.46 -14.03 -16.86
CA LEU A 187 13.53 -12.90 -16.95
C LEU A 187 13.97 -11.97 -18.08
N ASP A 188 13.01 -11.55 -18.89
CA ASP A 188 13.16 -10.46 -19.84
C ASP A 188 12.59 -9.18 -19.22
N GLU A 189 13.43 -8.16 -19.03
CA GLU A 189 12.98 -6.91 -18.42
C GLU A 189 12.06 -6.13 -19.37
N VAL A 190 10.94 -5.69 -18.82
CA VAL A 190 9.96 -4.87 -19.51
C VAL A 190 9.84 -3.52 -18.80
N SER A 191 9.97 -2.45 -19.57
CA SER A 191 9.77 -1.07 -19.11
C SER A 191 8.34 -0.62 -19.44
N MET A 192 7.86 0.41 -18.73
CA MET A 192 6.64 1.10 -19.12
C MET A 192 7.01 2.44 -19.77
N LYS A 193 6.28 2.79 -20.83
CA LYS A 193 6.37 4.11 -21.45
C LYS A 193 4.97 4.66 -21.66
N ALA A 194 4.82 5.97 -21.58
CA ALA A 194 3.61 6.63 -22.04
C ALA A 194 3.38 6.28 -23.53
N ALA A 195 2.14 5.92 -23.87
CA ALA A 195 1.72 5.78 -25.26
C ALA A 195 1.91 7.10 -25.99
N ASP A 196 2.27 7.02 -27.27
CA ASP A 196 2.35 8.21 -28.14
C ASP A 196 0.98 8.90 -28.29
N LEU A 197 -0.11 8.16 -28.06
CA LEU A 197 -1.48 8.66 -28.06
C LEU A 197 -1.83 9.23 -26.68
N THR A 198 -1.87 10.56 -26.61
CA THR A 198 -2.41 11.29 -25.46
C THR A 198 -3.92 11.46 -25.66
N ARG A 199 -4.72 10.91 -24.75
CA ARG A 199 -6.14 11.23 -24.64
C ARG A 199 -6.29 12.56 -23.92
N THR A 200 -7.13 13.44 -24.46
CA THR A 200 -7.48 14.69 -23.79
C THR A 200 -8.87 14.54 -23.21
N GLY A 201 -8.97 14.63 -21.89
CA GLY A 201 -10.22 14.76 -21.15
C GLY A 201 -10.46 16.23 -20.80
N GLN A 202 -11.72 16.64 -20.74
CA GLN A 202 -12.13 17.94 -20.24
C GLN A 202 -13.11 17.70 -19.09
N ASP A 203 -12.70 18.10 -17.88
CA ASP A 203 -13.58 18.10 -16.73
C ASP A 203 -14.11 19.51 -16.48
N MET A 204 -15.41 19.58 -16.19
CA MET A 204 -16.12 20.83 -15.98
C MET A 204 -16.31 21.07 -14.49
N GLY A 205 -15.50 21.96 -13.93
CA GLY A 205 -15.59 22.39 -12.56
C GLY A 205 -16.54 23.58 -12.40
N ILE A 206 -17.30 23.59 -11.30
CA ILE A 206 -18.15 24.73 -10.93
C ILE A 206 -17.76 25.20 -9.54
N ILE A 207 -17.27 26.43 -9.43
CA ILE A 207 -17.14 27.12 -8.16
C ILE A 207 -18.38 27.99 -7.97
N GLU A 208 -19.23 27.60 -7.02
CA GLU A 208 -20.36 28.40 -6.58
C GLU A 208 -19.98 29.22 -5.35
N SER A 209 -20.10 30.54 -5.50
CA SER A 209 -20.08 31.49 -4.38
C SER A 209 -21.47 32.08 -4.20
N ARG A 210 -21.71 32.77 -3.07
CA ARG A 210 -23.00 33.38 -2.75
C ARG A 210 -23.50 34.41 -3.80
N TYR A 211 -22.61 34.96 -4.62
CA TYR A 211 -22.93 36.02 -5.59
C TYR A 211 -22.58 35.66 -7.04
N ASN A 212 -21.81 34.60 -7.28
CA ASN A 212 -21.34 34.26 -8.61
C ASN A 212 -21.10 32.75 -8.77
N ARG A 213 -21.41 32.24 -9.96
CA ARG A 213 -21.15 30.87 -10.37
C ARG A 213 -20.12 30.88 -11.49
N LEU A 214 -18.90 30.45 -11.19
CA LEU A 214 -17.82 30.34 -12.16
C LEU A 214 -17.74 28.91 -12.67
N ARG A 215 -17.74 28.75 -14.00
CA ARG A 215 -17.46 27.50 -14.68
C ARG A 215 -16.03 27.55 -15.16
N PHE A 216 -15.23 26.54 -14.85
CA PHE A 216 -13.88 26.38 -15.37
C PHE A 216 -13.75 25.00 -15.98
N TYR A 217 -12.99 24.92 -17.08
CA TYR A 217 -12.68 23.68 -17.77
C TYR A 217 -11.24 23.32 -17.38
N ASP A 218 -11.05 22.14 -16.83
CA ASP A 218 -9.73 21.58 -16.59
C ASP A 218 -9.44 20.57 -17.71
N GLU A 219 -8.40 20.85 -18.50
CA GLU A 219 -7.93 19.97 -19.56
C GLU A 219 -6.88 19.03 -18.99
N HIS A 220 -7.18 17.73 -19.07
CA HIS A 220 -6.27 16.70 -18.59
C HIS A 220 -5.81 15.83 -19.77
N HIS A 221 -4.49 15.74 -19.92
CA HIS A 221 -3.88 14.85 -20.90
C HIS A 221 -3.45 13.56 -20.21
N PHE A 222 -4.01 12.43 -20.64
CA PHE A 222 -3.67 11.11 -20.15
C PHE A 222 -3.05 10.28 -21.27
N ALA A 223 -1.85 9.77 -21.06
CA ALA A 223 -1.26 8.74 -21.92
C ALA A 223 -1.47 7.38 -21.27
N GLU A 224 -1.93 6.39 -22.04
CA GLU A 224 -1.98 5.01 -21.56
C GLU A 224 -0.56 4.47 -21.43
N ASN A 225 -0.26 3.70 -20.38
CA ASN A 225 1.08 3.11 -20.27
C ASN A 225 1.18 1.86 -21.14
N VAL A 226 2.20 1.83 -22.01
CA VAL A 226 2.49 0.72 -22.91
C VAL A 226 3.73 -0.02 -22.42
N MET A 227 3.66 -1.35 -22.51
CA MET A 227 4.75 -2.25 -22.20
C MET A 227 5.80 -2.22 -23.31
N ASN A 228 7.06 -1.97 -22.95
CA ASN A 228 8.16 -1.89 -23.89
C ASN A 228 9.31 -2.83 -23.46
N PRO A 229 9.55 -3.94 -24.18
CA PRO A 229 10.69 -4.81 -23.95
C PRO A 229 12.00 -4.02 -24.04
N THR A 230 12.88 -4.21 -23.06
CA THR A 230 14.12 -3.43 -22.97
C THR A 230 15.31 -4.12 -23.64
N GLY A 231 15.17 -5.42 -23.94
CA GLY A 231 16.26 -6.29 -24.37
C GLY A 231 17.24 -6.67 -23.25
N ARG A 232 17.03 -6.24 -22.00
CA ARG A 232 17.89 -6.61 -20.87
C ARG A 232 17.38 -7.90 -20.24
N LYS A 233 18.30 -8.85 -20.02
CA LYS A 233 18.01 -10.17 -19.48
C LYS A 233 18.55 -10.32 -18.07
N VAL A 234 17.82 -11.08 -17.26
CA VAL A 234 18.17 -11.33 -15.86
C VAL A 234 18.06 -12.82 -15.57
N LEU A 235 19.08 -13.37 -14.94
CA LEU A 235 19.05 -14.66 -14.28
C LEU A 235 18.84 -14.44 -12.78
N GLY A 236 17.62 -14.66 -12.32
CA GLY A 236 17.23 -14.57 -10.91
C GLY A 236 17.39 -15.89 -10.18
N ARG A 237 18.09 -15.91 -9.05
CA ARG A 237 18.07 -17.01 -8.08
C ARG A 237 16.95 -16.77 -7.09
N LEU A 238 16.09 -17.77 -6.92
CA LEU A 238 14.98 -17.78 -5.98
C LEU A 238 15.33 -18.68 -4.78
N PRO A 239 14.93 -18.30 -3.56
CA PRO A 239 15.21 -19.09 -2.36
C PRO A 239 14.46 -20.43 -2.36
N GLU A 240 13.27 -20.47 -2.95
CA GLU A 240 12.41 -21.65 -3.04
C GLU A 240 11.73 -21.69 -4.41
N ALA A 241 11.41 -22.89 -4.88
CA ALA A 241 10.60 -23.06 -6.08
C ALA A 241 9.15 -22.69 -5.77
N ASP A 242 8.60 -21.76 -6.55
CA ASP A 242 7.23 -21.31 -6.35
C ASP A 242 6.34 -21.77 -7.51
N PRO A 243 5.28 -22.58 -7.25
CA PRO A 243 4.38 -23.05 -8.28
C PRO A 243 3.54 -21.94 -8.95
N PHE A 244 3.47 -20.75 -8.35
CA PHE A 244 2.73 -19.60 -8.88
C PHE A 244 3.55 -18.71 -9.81
N LEU A 245 4.86 -19.00 -9.97
CA LEU A 245 5.72 -18.39 -10.98
C LEU A 245 5.51 -19.07 -12.33
N GLU A 246 4.36 -18.77 -12.94
CA GLU A 246 3.99 -19.25 -14.27
C GLU A 246 4.86 -18.58 -15.36
N PRO A 247 5.41 -19.35 -16.31
CA PRO A 247 6.03 -18.82 -17.51
C PRO A 247 5.08 -17.86 -18.25
N ASP A 248 5.66 -16.93 -18.99
CA ASP A 248 4.99 -15.88 -19.74
C ASP A 248 4.20 -14.84 -18.92
N LYS A 249 4.19 -14.95 -17.59
CA LYS A 249 3.62 -13.93 -16.72
C LYS A 249 4.63 -12.86 -16.36
N GLU A 250 4.11 -11.67 -16.09
CA GLU A 250 4.89 -10.52 -15.66
C GLU A 250 4.84 -10.35 -14.14
N PHE A 251 5.98 -10.00 -13.57
CA PHE A 251 6.09 -9.68 -12.15
C PHE A 251 7.04 -8.51 -11.94
N VAL A 252 6.85 -7.80 -10.83
CA VAL A 252 7.83 -6.89 -10.25
C VAL A 252 8.69 -7.70 -9.30
N PHE A 253 9.97 -7.86 -9.61
CA PHE A 253 10.93 -8.58 -8.79
C PHE A 253 11.77 -7.60 -7.99
N VAL A 254 12.12 -7.98 -6.77
CA VAL A 254 13.08 -7.29 -5.93
C VAL A 254 14.19 -8.24 -5.52
N GLY A 255 15.43 -7.83 -5.71
CA GLY A 255 16.58 -8.66 -5.47
C GLY A 255 17.84 -7.86 -5.17
N ARG A 256 18.90 -8.56 -4.77
CA ARG A 256 20.26 -8.01 -4.72
C ARG A 256 20.96 -8.30 -6.04
N PHE A 257 21.66 -7.30 -6.56
CA PHE A 257 22.43 -7.45 -7.78
C PHE A 257 23.78 -8.11 -7.50
N ASP A 258 24.02 -9.29 -8.07
CA ASP A 258 25.24 -10.08 -7.85
C ASP A 258 26.32 -9.79 -8.90
N GLY A 259 25.95 -9.13 -10.00
CA GLY A 259 26.84 -8.78 -11.11
C GLY A 259 26.20 -9.01 -12.47
N ALA A 260 27.01 -8.97 -13.53
CA ALA A 260 26.59 -9.29 -14.88
C ALA A 260 27.53 -10.33 -15.50
N LYS A 261 26.97 -11.27 -16.26
CA LYS A 261 27.72 -12.24 -17.05
C LYS A 261 27.58 -11.89 -18.52
N ALA A 262 28.67 -11.97 -19.28
CA ALA A 262 28.61 -11.92 -20.73
C ALA A 262 27.89 -13.16 -21.27
N SER A 263 26.88 -12.97 -22.11
CA SER A 263 26.30 -14.02 -22.95
C SER A 263 27.03 -14.07 -24.29
N ASN A 264 26.79 -15.13 -25.07
CA ASN A 264 27.48 -15.41 -26.34
C ASN A 264 27.23 -14.38 -27.46
N GLU A 265 26.41 -13.34 -27.23
CA GLU A 265 25.95 -12.37 -28.24
C GLU A 265 26.05 -10.91 -27.75
N ASP A 266 27.15 -10.52 -27.07
CA ASP A 266 27.35 -9.17 -26.47
C ASP A 266 26.28 -8.72 -25.45
N GLN A 267 25.27 -9.55 -25.22
CA GLN A 267 24.17 -9.28 -24.30
C GLN A 267 24.61 -9.61 -22.87
N LYS A 268 24.66 -8.61 -22.00
CA LYS A 268 24.94 -8.80 -20.58
C LYS A 268 23.70 -9.36 -19.89
N VAL A 269 23.83 -10.53 -19.26
CA VAL A 269 22.81 -11.11 -18.40
C VAL A 269 23.10 -10.70 -16.97
N ALA A 270 22.20 -9.95 -16.35
CA ALA A 270 22.31 -9.60 -14.94
C ALA A 270 22.05 -10.82 -14.05
N LEU A 271 22.80 -10.94 -12.96
CA LEU A 271 22.61 -11.95 -11.94
C LEU A 271 21.91 -11.28 -10.76
N LEU A 272 20.73 -11.78 -10.37
CA LEU A 272 20.00 -11.28 -9.21
C LEU A 272 19.79 -12.40 -8.19
N ASN A 273 19.98 -12.09 -6.92
CA ASN A 273 19.44 -12.88 -5.83
C ASN A 273 18.07 -12.32 -5.45
N VAL A 274 17.01 -12.93 -5.97
CA VAL A 274 15.63 -12.49 -5.83
C VAL A 274 15.10 -12.94 -4.48
N PHE A 275 14.57 -12.00 -3.70
CA PHE A 275 14.03 -12.31 -2.38
C PHE A 275 12.56 -11.91 -2.24
N GLY A 276 11.97 -11.26 -3.24
CA GLY A 276 10.55 -10.99 -3.32
C GLY A 276 10.12 -10.75 -4.77
N TYR A 277 8.86 -11.06 -5.06
CA TYR A 277 8.26 -10.77 -6.35
C TYR A 277 6.75 -10.57 -6.19
N TYR A 278 6.16 -9.74 -7.05
CA TYR A 278 4.77 -9.32 -6.92
C TYR A 278 4.12 -9.19 -8.30
N ARG A 279 2.89 -9.69 -8.44
CA ARG A 279 2.11 -9.49 -9.67
C ARG A 279 1.67 -8.02 -9.75
N PRO A 280 1.98 -7.30 -10.82
CA PRO A 280 1.49 -5.93 -10.99
C PRO A 280 -0.03 -5.94 -11.09
N ALA A 281 -0.68 -4.96 -10.45
CA ALA A 281 -2.11 -4.74 -10.66
C ALA A 281 -2.35 -4.38 -12.13
N ALA A 282 -3.47 -4.83 -12.70
CA ALA A 282 -3.92 -4.29 -13.98
C ALA A 282 -4.01 -2.76 -13.82
N LEU A 283 -3.34 -2.02 -14.70
CA LEU A 283 -3.20 -0.55 -14.66
C LEU A 283 -4.46 0.10 -14.09
N VAL A 284 -4.41 0.46 -12.82
CA VAL A 284 -5.45 1.27 -12.21
C VAL A 284 -5.14 2.68 -12.69
N VAL A 285 -5.88 3.10 -13.70
CA VAL A 285 -5.93 4.50 -14.13
C VAL A 285 -6.24 5.32 -12.87
N GLN A 286 -5.30 6.16 -12.45
CA GLN A 286 -5.52 7.20 -11.45
C GLN A 286 -5.78 8.51 -12.16
#